data_AF-A0AAW5EXZ5-F1
#
_entry.id   AF-A0AAW5EXZ5-F1
#
_cell.length_a   1.000
_cell.length_b   1.000
_cell.length_c   1.000
_cell.angle_alpha   90.00
_cell.angle_beta   90.00
_cell.angle_gamma   90.00
#
_symmetry.space_group_name_H-M   'P 1'
#
loop_
_entity.id
_entity.type
_entity.pdbx_description
1 polymer ?
#
loop_
_entity_poly.entity_id
_entity_poly.type
_entity_poly.pdbx_seq_one_letter_code
_entity_poly.pdbx_strand_id
1 'polypeptide(L)'
;PGADAFRPFIAVMLKEVDTVILDSPRDYRRGNAPGMQTWITPADHAARCALDSIFTRLADGAPVRAVTLDVMGRSLKVEQAAGPVARFSFADLCGRPLGAGDYLALATRFPNLVLDDVPCMGPDNFDEARRFIVLIDT
;
A
#
# COMPACT_ATOMS: atom_id res chain seq x y z
N PRO A 1 -8.27 21.84 -7.94
CA PRO A 1 -9.39 22.26 -8.84
C PRO A 1 -10.43 21.17 -9.18
N GLY A 2 -10.66 20.16 -8.33
CA GLY A 2 -11.60 19.06 -8.63
C GLY A 2 -12.83 18.96 -7.71
N ALA A 3 -12.70 19.36 -6.44
CA ALA A 3 -13.75 19.14 -5.44
C ALA A 3 -15.06 19.89 -5.76
N ASP A 4 -14.97 21.16 -6.15
CA ASP A 4 -16.17 21.97 -6.44
C ASP A 4 -16.88 21.52 -7.72
N ALA A 5 -16.15 20.95 -8.68
CA ALA A 5 -16.74 20.34 -9.87
C ALA A 5 -17.42 18.99 -9.59
N PHE A 6 -16.99 18.27 -8.53
CA PHE A 6 -17.51 16.96 -8.19
C PHE A 6 -18.74 17.00 -7.26
N ARG A 7 -18.90 18.06 -6.46
CA ARG A 7 -20.05 18.23 -5.55
C ARG A 7 -21.42 18.20 -6.26
N PRO A 8 -21.64 18.88 -7.41
CA PRO A 8 -22.91 18.79 -8.13
C PRO A 8 -23.22 17.37 -8.62
N PHE A 9 -22.18 16.62 -9.02
CA PHE A 9 -22.35 15.24 -9.46
C PHE A 9 -22.78 14.31 -8.31
N ILE A 10 -22.19 14.48 -7.12
CA ILE A 10 -22.64 13.76 -5.91
C ILE A 10 -24.12 14.04 -5.63
N ALA A 11 -24.55 15.30 -5.75
CA ALA A 11 -25.94 15.66 -5.51
C ALA A 11 -26.92 14.97 -6.49
N VAL A 12 -26.52 14.82 -7.76
CA VAL A 12 -27.31 14.08 -8.76
C VAL A 12 -27.37 12.59 -8.41
N MET A 13 -26.23 11.97 -8.03
CA MET A 13 -26.24 10.55 -7.65
C MET A 13 -27.16 10.28 -6.46
N LEU A 14 -27.14 11.13 -5.43
CA LEU A 14 -28.01 10.97 -4.26
C LEU A 14 -29.50 11.15 -4.58
N LYS A 15 -29.84 11.87 -5.65
CA LYS A 15 -31.22 12.13 -6.07
C LYS A 15 -31.77 11.04 -6.99
N GLU A 16 -30.94 10.56 -7.92
CA GLU A 16 -31.38 9.73 -9.05
C GLU A 16 -31.03 8.25 -8.88
N VAL A 17 -30.23 7.88 -7.87
CA VAL A 17 -29.79 6.49 -7.65
C VAL A 17 -30.28 5.97 -6.31
N ASP A 18 -30.89 4.79 -6.33
CA ASP A 18 -31.27 4.08 -5.11
C ASP A 18 -30.06 3.42 -4.46
N THR A 19 -29.90 3.64 -3.15
CA THR A 19 -28.87 2.93 -2.37
C THR A 19 -29.37 1.52 -2.05
N VAL A 20 -28.71 0.51 -2.63
CA VAL A 20 -28.98 -0.89 -2.31
C VAL A 20 -27.98 -1.37 -1.28
N ILE A 21 -28.49 -1.87 -0.14
CA ILE A 21 -27.65 -2.50 0.87
C ILE A 21 -27.26 -3.89 0.37
N LEU A 22 -25.96 -4.15 0.26
CA LEU A 22 -25.45 -5.49 0.06
C LEU A 22 -25.54 -6.24 1.40
N ASP A 23 -26.64 -6.96 1.63
CA ASP A 23 -26.81 -7.82 2.80
C ASP A 23 -25.95 -9.08 2.65
N SER A 24 -24.69 -8.96 3.06
CA SER A 24 -23.71 -10.03 3.04
C SER A 24 -23.01 -10.09 4.40
N PRO A 25 -22.86 -11.29 5.01
CA PRO A 25 -22.06 -11.45 6.21
C PRO A 25 -20.56 -11.20 5.95
N ARG A 26 -20.15 -11.13 4.67
CA ARG A 26 -18.77 -10.85 4.26
C ARG A 26 -18.60 -9.40 3.89
N ASP A 27 -17.83 -8.66 4.70
CA ASP A 27 -17.32 -7.34 4.31
C ASP A 27 -16.10 -7.53 3.39
N TYR A 28 -16.32 -7.37 2.08
CA TYR A 28 -15.27 -7.51 1.07
C TYR A 28 -14.14 -6.47 1.21
N ARG A 29 -14.36 -5.38 1.95
CA ARG A 29 -13.33 -4.36 2.21
C ARG A 29 -12.31 -4.82 3.26
N ARG A 30 -12.68 -5.75 4.15
CA ARG A 30 -11.82 -6.20 5.25
C ARG A 30 -10.84 -7.32 4.84
N GLY A 31 -10.91 -7.81 3.61
CA GLY A 31 -9.96 -8.79 3.06
C GLY A 31 -9.84 -10.08 3.87
N ASN A 32 -8.74 -10.81 3.67
CA ASN A 32 -8.51 -12.15 4.25
C ASN A 32 -7.84 -12.13 5.65
N ALA A 33 -7.54 -10.96 6.22
CA ALA A 33 -6.83 -10.84 7.50
C ALA A 33 -7.66 -10.01 8.53
N PRO A 34 -8.81 -10.53 8.98
CA PRO A 34 -9.64 -9.83 9.96
C PRO A 34 -8.86 -9.56 11.25
N GLY A 35 -8.82 -8.29 11.66
CA GLY A 35 -8.23 -7.84 12.94
C GLY A 35 -6.81 -7.29 12.87
N MET A 36 -6.12 -7.34 11.72
CA MET A 36 -4.83 -6.67 11.56
C MET A 36 -5.04 -5.20 11.18
N GLN A 37 -4.47 -4.28 11.94
CA GLN A 37 -4.44 -2.86 11.57
C GLN A 37 -3.51 -2.67 10.36
N THR A 38 -4.06 -2.13 9.27
CA THR A 38 -3.33 -1.94 8.00
C THR A 38 -2.83 -0.51 7.77
N TRP A 39 -3.32 0.45 8.55
CA TRP A 39 -2.89 1.83 8.53
C TRP A 39 -2.68 2.34 9.96
N ILE A 40 -1.46 2.77 10.28
CA ILE A 40 -1.06 3.20 11.62
C ILE A 40 -0.59 4.64 11.55
N THR A 41 -1.17 5.50 12.39
CA THR A 41 -0.90 6.93 12.42
C THR A 41 -0.94 7.43 13.87
N PRO A 42 -0.09 8.39 14.26
CA PRO A 42 0.94 9.06 13.45
C PRO A 42 2.14 8.15 13.12
N ALA A 43 2.94 8.52 12.12
CA ALA A 43 4.18 7.83 11.75
C ALA A 43 5.31 8.11 12.77
N ASP A 44 5.12 7.64 14.00
CA ASP A 44 6.01 7.85 15.13
C ASP A 44 6.72 6.56 15.55
N HIS A 45 7.42 6.62 16.69
CA HIS A 45 8.11 5.44 17.24
C HIS A 45 7.16 4.28 17.57
N ALA A 46 5.97 4.58 18.10
CA ALA A 46 5.00 3.54 18.43
C ALA A 46 4.49 2.83 17.17
N ALA A 47 4.23 3.59 16.09
CA ALA A 47 3.88 3.01 14.79
C ALA A 47 5.01 2.13 14.25
N ARG A 48 6.27 2.56 14.34
CA ARG A 48 7.42 1.74 13.91
C ARG A 48 7.50 0.43 14.68
N CYS A 49 7.38 0.44 16.01
CA CYS A 49 7.36 -0.79 16.81
C CYS A 49 6.18 -1.71 16.46
N ALA A 50 5.01 -1.14 16.13
CA ALA A 50 3.87 -1.91 15.68
C ALA A 50 4.12 -2.55 14.30
N LEU A 51 4.71 -1.81 13.35
CA LEU A 51 5.11 -2.32 12.05
C LEU A 51 6.21 -3.39 12.16
N ASP A 52 7.17 -3.23 13.08
CA ASP A 52 8.17 -4.27 13.39
C ASP A 52 7.48 -5.57 13.82
N SER A 53 6.53 -5.47 14.75
CA SER A 53 5.76 -6.62 15.25
C SER A 53 4.93 -7.29 14.15
N ILE A 54 4.31 -6.48 13.28
CA ILE A 54 3.56 -6.98 12.11
C ILE A 54 4.50 -7.68 11.14
N PHE A 55 5.64 -7.07 10.80
CA PHE A 55 6.63 -7.66 9.90
C PHE A 55 7.16 -8.98 10.44
N THR A 56 7.54 -9.05 11.72
CA THR A 56 7.99 -10.30 12.36
C THR A 56 6.92 -11.37 12.33
N ARG A 57 5.65 -11.03 12.57
CA ARG A 57 4.54 -11.98 12.49
C ARG A 57 4.32 -12.48 11.06
N LEU A 58 4.39 -11.60 10.07
CA LEU A 58 4.22 -11.96 8.65
C LEU A 58 5.41 -12.75 8.09
N ALA A 59 6.60 -12.56 8.67
CA ALA A 59 7.79 -13.33 8.31
C ALA A 59 7.70 -14.80 8.72
N ASP A 60 6.86 -15.13 9.71
CA ASP A 60 6.62 -16.50 10.20
C ASP A 60 7.92 -17.28 10.49
N GLY A 61 8.86 -16.62 11.17
CA GLY A 61 10.16 -17.21 11.53
C GLY A 61 11.19 -17.27 10.41
N ALA A 62 10.87 -16.84 9.18
CA ALA A 62 11.84 -16.76 8.10
C ALA A 62 12.94 -15.71 8.40
N PRO A 63 14.21 -15.97 8.05
CA PRO A 63 15.28 -15.03 8.27
C PRO A 63 15.13 -13.81 7.35
N VAL A 64 15.42 -12.63 7.90
CA VAL A 64 15.47 -11.38 7.12
C VAL A 64 16.71 -11.40 6.23
N ARG A 65 16.52 -11.17 4.94
CA ARG A 65 17.60 -11.08 3.96
C ARG A 65 17.27 -10.11 2.85
N ALA A 66 18.30 -9.56 2.22
CA ALA A 66 18.14 -8.84 0.99
C ALA A 66 17.78 -9.78 -0.16
N VAL A 67 16.86 -9.36 -1.03
CA VAL A 67 16.46 -10.06 -2.24
C VAL A 67 16.49 -9.07 -3.40
N THR A 68 17.03 -9.49 -4.55
CA THR A 68 16.97 -8.70 -5.78
C THR A 68 15.98 -9.34 -6.73
N LEU A 69 15.04 -8.54 -7.25
CA LEU A 69 14.09 -8.95 -8.27
C LEU A 69 14.55 -8.42 -9.62
N ASP A 70 14.63 -9.29 -10.61
CA ASP A 70 14.89 -8.89 -11.99
C ASP A 70 13.57 -8.57 -12.70
N VAL A 71 13.43 -7.33 -13.14
CA VAL A 71 12.24 -6.76 -13.76
C VAL A 71 12.63 -6.23 -15.14
N MET A 72 12.46 -7.07 -16.17
CA MET A 72 12.70 -6.72 -17.58
C MET A 72 13.96 -5.86 -17.82
N GLY A 73 15.13 -6.36 -17.37
CA GLY A 73 16.42 -5.69 -17.56
C GLY A 73 16.78 -4.66 -16.49
N ARG A 74 15.94 -4.46 -15.48
CA ARG A 74 16.23 -3.69 -14.26
C ARG A 74 16.29 -4.61 -13.05
N SER A 75 17.00 -4.20 -12.01
CA SER A 75 17.06 -4.92 -10.75
C SER A 75 16.45 -4.06 -9.62
N LEU A 76 15.41 -4.59 -8.96
CA LEU A 76 14.79 -4.00 -7.78
C LEU A 76 15.31 -4.70 -6.53
N LYS A 77 16.06 -3.98 -5.70
CA LYS A 77 16.59 -4.49 -4.44
C LYS A 77 15.58 -4.29 -3.31
N VAL A 78 15.26 -5.38 -2.62
CA VAL A 78 14.45 -5.43 -1.41
C VAL A 78 15.39 -5.69 -0.24
N GLU A 79 15.71 -4.67 0.55
CA GLU A 79 16.70 -4.82 1.64
C GLU A 79 16.18 -5.70 2.78
N GLN A 80 14.88 -5.58 3.09
CA GLN A 80 14.21 -6.32 4.15
C GLN A 80 13.12 -7.21 3.58
N ALA A 81 13.48 -8.46 3.27
CA ALA A 81 12.53 -9.50 2.90
C ALA A 81 12.65 -10.69 3.84
N ALA A 82 11.52 -11.28 4.21
CA ALA A 82 11.46 -12.51 5.00
C ALA A 82 10.24 -13.33 4.58
N GLY A 83 10.45 -14.55 4.09
CA GLY A 83 9.36 -15.42 3.63
C GLY A 83 8.45 -14.73 2.59
N PRO A 84 7.15 -14.50 2.90
CA PRO A 84 6.19 -13.86 2.01
C PRO A 84 6.07 -12.33 2.20
N VAL A 85 6.87 -11.70 3.06
CA VAL A 85 6.79 -10.26 3.35
C VAL A 85 8.03 -9.49 2.90
N ALA A 86 7.80 -8.31 2.35
CA ALA A 86 8.82 -7.29 2.10
C ALA A 86 8.51 -6.04 2.92
N ARG A 87 9.55 -5.29 3.29
CA ARG A 87 9.44 -4.00 3.98
C ARG A 87 10.27 -2.92 3.32
N PHE A 88 9.69 -1.73 3.21
CA PHE A 88 10.31 -0.55 2.61
C PHE A 88 9.95 0.72 3.39
N SER A 89 10.81 1.74 3.30
CA SER A 89 10.34 3.11 3.52
C SER A 89 9.56 3.61 2.29
N PHE A 90 8.65 4.57 2.49
CA PHE A 90 7.95 5.21 1.39
C PHE A 90 8.92 5.85 0.39
N ALA A 91 9.99 6.48 0.88
CA ALA A 91 10.99 7.12 0.03
C ALA A 91 11.72 6.11 -0.86
N ASP A 92 12.05 4.92 -0.35
CA ASP A 92 12.76 3.89 -1.11
C ASP A 92 11.90 3.19 -2.15
N LEU A 93 10.56 3.25 -2.01
CA LEU A 93 9.64 2.60 -2.92
C LEU A 93 8.98 3.60 -3.88
N CYS A 94 8.30 4.62 -3.35
CA CYS A 94 7.56 5.61 -4.14
C CYS A 94 8.37 6.88 -4.47
N GLY A 95 9.45 7.16 -3.73
CA GLY A 95 10.39 8.25 -4.04
C GLY A 95 11.35 7.93 -5.18
N ARG A 96 11.44 6.66 -5.62
CA ARG A 96 12.29 6.22 -6.73
C ARG A 96 11.50 6.16 -8.04
N PRO A 97 12.15 6.27 -9.21
CA PRO A 97 11.50 6.16 -10.52
C PRO A 97 11.19 4.69 -10.88
N LEU A 98 10.29 4.08 -10.10
CA LEU A 98 9.71 2.76 -10.34
C LEU A 98 8.39 2.88 -11.12
N GLY A 99 8.10 1.88 -11.94
CA GLY A 99 6.86 1.79 -12.72
C GLY A 99 5.99 0.60 -12.30
N ALA A 100 4.83 0.48 -12.95
CA ALA A 100 3.87 -0.60 -12.68
C ALA A 100 4.49 -2.00 -12.76
N GLY A 101 5.40 -2.24 -13.72
CA GLY A 101 6.09 -3.53 -13.84
C GLY A 101 6.95 -3.88 -12.62
N ASP A 102 7.58 -2.90 -11.98
CA ASP A 102 8.37 -3.09 -10.77
C ASP A 102 7.47 -3.47 -9.59
N TYR A 103 6.34 -2.77 -9.42
CA TYR A 103 5.37 -3.06 -8.37
C TYR A 103 4.67 -4.40 -8.58
N LEU A 104 4.34 -4.76 -9.82
CA LEU A 104 3.78 -6.06 -10.15
C LEU A 104 4.74 -7.19 -9.78
N ALA A 105 6.03 -7.04 -10.11
CA ALA A 105 7.04 -8.03 -9.74
C ALA A 105 7.18 -8.14 -8.21
N LEU A 106 7.14 -7.01 -7.51
CA LEU A 106 7.17 -6.98 -6.04
C LEU A 106 5.95 -7.69 -5.44
N ALA A 107 4.73 -7.34 -5.85
CA ALA A 107 3.49 -7.92 -5.36
C ALA A 107 3.36 -9.41 -5.70
N THR A 108 3.83 -9.82 -6.89
CA THR A 108 3.89 -11.22 -7.30
C THR A 108 4.83 -12.03 -6.41
N ARG A 109 5.97 -11.45 -6.00
CA ARG A 109 6.95 -12.13 -5.16
C ARG A 109 6.60 -12.10 -3.67
N PHE A 110 6.04 -11.00 -3.19
CA PHE A 110 5.75 -10.73 -1.79
C PHE A 110 4.28 -10.31 -1.65
N PRO A 111 3.38 -11.26 -1.32
CA PRO A 111 1.97 -10.94 -1.13
C PRO A 111 1.70 -10.04 0.08
N ASN A 112 2.69 -9.83 0.96
CA ASN A 112 2.61 -8.87 2.06
C ASN A 112 3.69 -7.79 1.90
N LEU A 113 3.28 -6.53 2.00
CA LEU A 113 4.15 -5.37 1.97
C LEU A 113 3.93 -4.51 3.22
N VAL A 114 5.01 -4.23 3.94
CA VAL A 114 5.03 -3.27 5.04
C VAL A 114 5.70 -1.99 4.55
N LEU A 115 5.05 -0.84 4.74
CA LEU A 115 5.53 0.45 4.24
C LEU A 115 5.67 1.45 5.39
N ASP A 116 6.88 1.92 5.64
CA ASP A 116 7.20 2.89 6.69
C ASP A 116 7.08 4.34 6.19
N ASP A 117 6.80 5.25 7.13
CA ASP A 117 6.95 6.70 6.97
C ASP A 117 6.24 7.29 5.72
N VAL A 118 5.00 6.85 5.43
CA VAL A 118 4.18 7.45 4.37
C VAL A 118 3.84 8.91 4.74
N PRO A 119 4.27 9.91 3.97
CA PRO A 119 4.07 11.32 4.31
C PRO A 119 2.64 11.78 4.01
N CYS A 120 2.24 12.89 4.63
CA CYS A 120 1.09 13.66 4.15
C CYS A 120 1.43 14.25 2.78
N MET A 121 0.83 13.70 1.72
CA MET A 121 1.08 14.12 0.35
C MET A 121 0.25 15.35 -0.04
N GLY A 122 0.83 16.22 -0.85
CA GLY A 122 0.26 17.45 -1.37
C GLY A 122 0.72 17.71 -2.81
N PRO A 123 0.47 18.91 -3.37
CA PRO A 123 0.83 19.22 -4.76
C PRO A 123 2.33 19.03 -5.07
N ASP A 124 3.20 19.24 -4.08
CA ASP A 124 4.65 19.22 -4.25
C ASP A 124 5.25 17.80 -4.36
N ASN A 125 4.49 16.76 -4.04
CA ASN A 125 4.91 15.34 -4.15
C ASN A 125 3.93 14.54 -5.02
N PHE A 126 3.45 15.17 -6.08
CA PHE A 126 2.50 14.58 -7.02
C PHE A 126 3.03 13.30 -7.69
N ASP A 127 4.33 13.24 -8.00
CA ASP A 127 4.93 12.07 -8.64
C ASP A 127 4.97 10.86 -7.69
N GLU A 128 5.34 11.08 -6.42
CA GLU A 128 5.32 10.07 -5.37
C GLU A 128 3.89 9.60 -5.09
N ALA A 129 2.94 10.53 -5.02
CA ALA A 129 1.52 10.21 -4.85
C ALA A 129 1.00 9.34 -6.01
N ARG A 130 1.35 9.68 -7.25
CA ARG A 130 0.99 8.87 -8.42
C ARG A 130 1.62 7.48 -8.36
N ARG A 131 2.89 7.37 -7.95
CA ARG A 131 3.56 6.08 -7.77
C ARG A 131 2.94 5.25 -6.65
N PHE A 132 2.51 5.89 -5.57
CA PHE A 132 1.81 5.22 -4.47
C PHE A 132 0.44 4.68 -4.92
N ILE A 133 -0.32 5.46 -5.69
CA ILE A 133 -1.57 4.98 -6.32
C ILE A 133 -1.28 3.74 -7.18
N VAL A 134 -0.29 3.81 -8.06
CA VAL A 134 0.08 2.68 -8.93
C VAL A 134 0.51 1.46 -8.10
N LEU A 135 1.26 1.64 -7.01
CA LEU A 135 1.66 0.55 -6.11
C LEU A 135 0.44 -0.18 -5.52
N ILE A 136 -0.60 0.55 -5.12
CA ILE A 136 -1.81 -0.02 -4.51
C ILE A 136 -2.73 -0.67 -5.56
N ASP A 137 -2.76 -0.12 -6.77
CA ASP A 137 -3.64 -0.57 -7.86
C ASP A 137 -3.08 -1.81 -8.62
N THR A 138 -1.78 -2.09 -8.49
CA THR A 138 -1.09 -3.17 -9.22
C THR A 138 -1.17 -4.51 -8.49
#